data_AF-A0A1L5KJG6-F1
#
_entry.id   AF-A0A1L5KJG6-F1
#
_cell.length_a   1.000
_cell.length_b   1.000
_cell.length_c   1.000
_cell.angle_alpha   90.00
_cell.angle_beta   90.00
_cell.angle_gamma   90.00
#
_symmetry.space_group_name_H-M   'P 1'
#
loop_
_entity.id
_entity.type
_entity.pdbx_description
1 polymer ?
#
loop_
_entity_poly.entity_id
_entity_poly.type
_entity_poly.pdbx_seq_one_letter_code
_entity_poly.pdbx_strand_id
1 'polypeptide(L)' 'PSEAVSTIGAGDNFNAGIIYGLLKYDVRYCDLGQISEDTWDKIIRCGIEFAADVCRSFNNSISPEFAKQLPPVN' A
#
# COMPACT_ATOMS: atom_id res chain seq x y z
N PRO A 1 6.71 -16.72 -4.22
CA PRO A 1 7.68 -15.68 -3.82
C PRO A 1 8.21 -14.96 -5.06
N SER A 2 7.99 -13.65 -5.18
CA SER A 2 8.69 -12.84 -6.18
C SER A 2 10.13 -12.61 -5.72
N GLU A 3 11.08 -12.67 -6.63
CA GLU A 3 12.47 -12.35 -6.34
C GLU A 3 12.60 -10.84 -6.10
N ALA A 4 13.14 -10.46 -4.94
CA ALA A 4 13.36 -9.06 -4.61
C ALA A 4 14.69 -8.59 -5.21
N VAL A 5 14.64 -7.49 -5.97
CA VAL A 5 15.79 -6.83 -6.57
C VAL A 5 16.47 -5.89 -5.56
N SER A 6 15.68 -5.20 -4.74
CA SER A 6 16.12 -4.31 -3.66
C SER A 6 15.06 -4.29 -2.56
N THR A 7 15.42 -3.92 -1.34
CA THR A 7 14.46 -3.70 -0.24
C THR A 7 14.44 -2.24 0.23
N ILE A 8 15.23 -1.37 -0.40
CA ILE A 8 15.28 0.05 -0.09
C ILE A 8 13.92 0.69 -0.39
N GLY A 9 13.37 1.41 0.58
CA GLY A 9 12.06 2.06 0.46
C GLY A 9 10.86 1.12 0.66
N ALA A 10 11.05 -0.18 0.94
CA ALA A 10 9.94 -1.11 1.16
C ALA A 10 9.01 -0.67 2.31
N GLY A 11 9.60 -0.21 3.44
CA GLY A 11 8.82 0.30 4.58
C GLY A 11 8.09 1.61 4.30
N ASP A 12 8.71 2.54 3.58
CA ASP A 12 8.09 3.81 3.21
C ASP A 12 6.91 3.57 2.26
N ASN A 13 7.09 2.68 1.28
CA ASN A 13 6.02 2.33 0.34
C ASN A 13 4.93 1.49 1.02
N PHE A 14 5.27 0.65 2.01
CA PHE A 14 4.26 0.02 2.87
C PHE A 14 3.38 1.07 3.55
N ASN A 15 3.99 2.07 4.21
CA ASN A 15 3.26 3.15 4.87
C ASN A 15 2.41 3.98 3.88
N ALA A 16 2.94 4.27 2.68
CA ALA A 16 2.18 4.92 1.62
C ALA A 16 0.97 4.07 1.20
N GLY A 17 1.13 2.75 1.09
CA GLY A 17 0.04 1.81 0.82
C GLY A 17 -1.02 1.77 1.93
N ILE A 18 -0.63 1.92 3.20
CA ILE A 18 -1.57 2.06 4.33
C ILE A 18 -2.39 3.34 4.18
N ILE A 19 -1.75 4.49 3.94
CA ILE A 19 -2.45 5.77 3.76
C ILE A 19 -3.41 5.70 2.56
N TYR A 20 -2.94 5.15 1.44
CA TYR A 20 -3.77 4.91 0.25
C TYR A 20 -4.96 4.00 0.58
N GLY A 21 -4.74 2.91 1.33
CA GLY A 21 -5.80 2.00 1.76
C GLY A 21 -6.85 2.69 2.62
N LEU A 22 -6.43 3.50 3.60
CA LEU A 22 -7.35 4.28 4.44
C LEU A 22 -8.25 5.19 3.60
N LEU A 23 -7.67 5.93 2.64
CA LEU A 23 -8.45 6.81 1.76
C LEU A 23 -9.37 6.01 0.81
N LYS A 24 -8.86 4.92 0.22
CA LYS A 24 -9.60 4.06 -0.71
C LYS A 24 -10.85 3.43 -0.06
N TYR A 25 -10.78 3.10 1.23
CA TYR A 25 -11.87 2.49 1.98
C TYR A 25 -12.65 3.50 2.84
N ASP A 26 -12.46 4.81 2.64
CA ASP A 26 -13.08 5.92 3.40
C ASP A 26 -12.97 5.74 4.93
N VAL A 27 -11.83 5.25 5.40
CA VAL A 27 -11.54 5.11 6.82
C VAL A 27 -10.92 6.40 7.33
N ARG A 28 -11.63 7.08 8.22
CA ARG A 28 -11.21 8.35 8.81
C ARG A 28 -10.70 8.13 10.22
N TYR A 29 -10.12 9.18 10.80
CA TYR A 29 -9.59 9.15 12.16
C TYR A 29 -10.62 8.68 13.20
N CYS A 30 -11.88 9.09 13.08
CA CYS A 30 -12.96 8.68 13.99
C CYS A 30 -13.29 7.18 13.91
N ASP A 31 -12.95 6.52 12.80
CA ASP A 31 -13.29 5.12 12.56
C ASP A 31 -12.19 4.17 13.05
N LEU A 32 -10.96 4.68 13.26
CA LEU A 32 -9.78 3.86 13.57
C LEU A 32 -9.93 2.94 14.78
N GLY A 33 -10.73 3.36 15.77
CA GLY A 33 -11.01 2.56 16.97
C GLY A 33 -12.07 1.48 16.78
N GLN A 34 -12.77 1.44 15.65
CA GLN A 34 -13.95 0.60 15.41
C GLN A 34 -13.90 -0.16 14.07
N ILE A 35 -12.81 -0.02 13.31
CA ILE A 35 -12.59 -0.72 12.05
C ILE A 35 -12.53 -2.23 12.25
N SER A 36 -13.23 -2.96 11.38
CA SER A 36 -13.24 -4.42 11.38
C SER A 36 -11.91 -5.00 10.92
N GLU A 37 -11.62 -6.22 11.35
CA GLU A 37 -10.47 -7.01 10.87
C GLU A 37 -10.46 -7.13 9.34
N ASP A 38 -11.60 -7.45 8.71
CA ASP A 38 -11.72 -7.51 7.24
C ASP A 38 -11.35 -6.19 6.53
N THR A 39 -11.58 -5.05 7.19
CA THR A 39 -11.22 -3.74 6.64
C THR A 39 -9.72 -3.49 6.81
N TRP A 40 -9.18 -3.85 7.98
CA TRP A 40 -7.73 -3.84 8.21
C TRP A 40 -6.98 -4.72 7.22
N ASP A 41 -7.46 -5.93 6.94
CA ASP A 41 -6.84 -6.84 5.97
C ASP A 41 -6.72 -6.22 4.58
N LYS A 42 -7.74 -5.48 4.15
CA LYS A 42 -7.72 -4.77 2.87
C LYS A 42 -6.71 -3.61 2.87
N ILE A 43 -6.61 -2.86 3.97
CA ILE A 43 -5.64 -1.76 4.12
C ILE A 43 -4.21 -2.32 4.15
N ILE A 44 -3.97 -3.36 4.93
CA ILE A 44 -2.67 -4.03 5.03
C ILE A 44 -2.27 -4.63 3.68
N ARG A 45 -3.22 -5.19 2.93
CA ARG A 45 -2.97 -5.68 1.56
C ARG A 45 -2.42 -4.57 0.65
N CYS A 46 -2.97 -3.35 0.72
CA CYS A 46 -2.42 -2.22 -0.02
C CYS A 46 -0.97 -1.92 0.38
N GLY A 47 -0.65 -1.93 1.67
CA GLY A 47 0.74 -1.80 2.15
C GLY A 47 1.68 -2.87 1.59
N ILE A 48 1.24 -4.14 1.60
CA ILE A 48 2.00 -5.27 1.06
C ILE A 48 2.23 -5.12 -0.45
N GLU A 49 1.22 -4.71 -1.21
CA GLU A 49 1.31 -4.53 -2.65
C GLU A 49 2.28 -3.40 -3.03
N PHE A 50 2.25 -2.27 -2.33
CA PHE A 50 3.17 -1.15 -2.55
C PHE A 50 4.61 -1.53 -2.20
N ALA A 51 4.82 -2.22 -1.08
CA ALA A 51 6.14 -2.73 -0.68
C ALA A 51 6.67 -3.78 -1.67
N ALA A 52 5.80 -4.66 -2.17
CA ALA A 52 6.18 -5.64 -3.17
C ALA A 52 6.54 -4.99 -4.51
N ASP A 53 5.83 -3.93 -4.93
CA ASP A 53 6.14 -3.22 -6.18
C ASP A 53 7.54 -2.61 -6.15
N VAL A 54 7.87 -1.85 -5.10
CA VAL A 54 9.17 -1.17 -5.01
C VAL A 54 10.32 -2.18 -4.95
N CYS A 55 10.12 -3.33 -4.30
CA CYS A 55 11.14 -4.38 -4.21
C CYS A 55 11.51 -5.01 -5.56
N ARG A 56 10.74 -4.78 -6.63
CA ARG A 56 11.04 -5.29 -7.99
C ARG A 56 11.97 -4.37 -8.79
N SER A 57 12.46 -3.28 -8.20
CA SER A 57 13.35 -2.32 -8.87
C SER A 57 14.41 -1.78 -7.91
N PHE A 58 15.38 -1.04 -8.43
CA PHE A 58 16.32 -0.27 -7.59
C PHE A 58 15.77 1.11 -7.17
N ASN A 59 14.57 1.47 -7.62
CA ASN A 59 13.91 2.69 -7.19
C ASN A 59 13.37 2.53 -5.76
N ASN A 60 13.12 3.63 -5.07
CA ASN A 60 12.57 3.68 -3.71
C ASN A 60 11.15 4.26 -3.66
N SER A 61 10.45 4.30 -4.79
CA SER A 61 9.06 4.74 -4.94
C SER A 61 8.31 3.75 -5.84
N ILE A 62 6.98 3.67 -5.71
CA ILE A 62 6.15 2.87 -6.61
C ILE A 62 6.37 3.23 -8.08
N SER A 63 6.26 2.24 -8.96
CA SER A 63 6.38 2.43 -10.39
C SER A 63 5.16 3.17 -10.97
N PRO A 64 5.34 3.99 -12.04
CA PRO A 64 4.21 4.56 -12.77
C PRO A 64 3.25 3.51 -13.33
N GLU A 65 3.77 2.34 -13.70
CA GLU A 65 3.00 1.20 -14.21
C GLU A 65 2.07 0.63 -13.15
N PHE A 66 2.55 0.51 -11.91
CA PHE A 66 1.74 0.12 -10.76
C PHE A 66 0.69 1.18 -10.45
N ALA A 67 1.08 2.47 -10.40
CA ALA A 67 0.16 3.56 -10.10
C ALA A 67 -1.04 3.63 -11.07
N LYS A 68 -0.83 3.35 -12.36
CA LYS A 68 -1.89 3.32 -13.39
C LYS A 68 -2.92 2.20 -13.19
N GLN A 69 -2.57 1.15 -12.44
CA GLN A 69 -3.46 0.02 -12.15
C GLN A 69 -4.33 0.27 -10.92
N LEU A 70 -4.02 1.31 -10.14
CA LEU A 70 -4.77 1.65 -8.94
C LEU A 70 -6.10 2.33 -9.31
N PRO A 71 -7.22 1.93 -8.71
CA PRO A 71 -8.47 2.65 -8.87
C PRO A 71 -8.35 4.07 -8.28
N PRO A 72 -9.14 5.03 -8.78
CA PRO A 72 -9.22 6.35 -8.17
C PRO A 72 -9.65 6.24 -6.71
N VAL A 73 -9.07 7.12 -5.89
CA VAL A 73 -9.42 7.28 -4.48
C VAL A 73 -10.58 8.27 -4.38
N ASN A 74 -11.51 8.03 -3.45
CA ASN A 74 -12.68 8.88 -3.20
C ASN A 74 -12.30 10.28 -2.69
#